data_AF-A0AAV1VWM8-F1
#
_entry.id   AF-A0AAV1VWM8-F1
#
_cell.length_a   1.000
_cell.length_b   1.000
_cell.length_c   1.000
_cell.angle_alpha   90.00
_cell.angle_beta   90.00
_cell.angle_gamma   90.00
#
_symmetry.space_group_name_H-M   'P 1'
#
loop_
_entity.id
_entity.type
_entity.pdbx_description
1 polymer ?
#
loop_
_entity_poly.entity_id
_entity_poly.type
_entity_poly.pdbx_seq_one_letter_code
_entity_poly.pdbx_strand_id
1 'polypeptide(L)'
;MIPSFLVPLMGGSDVSPSLLTFKSLCYFKCSMFFSPLGMVPVSALVGFGLFDRGFPVVGHCVEIEIPMLILFIVLSQYLKNFKTRQLPILERFALLISATVIWAYAHLLTASGAYKHRPELTQHSCRADKANLISSAPWIKIRYPLEWGAPTFDAGHAFGMMAVVLVSLIESTGAYKAAPRLASATPPPAHVLSRGVGWQGIGILLSGLFGTLTGSTVSVENVGLLGSTRVGSRRVIQISAGFMIFFSMLGKFGALFASIPFPIFAAAYCVLFGLVASQGLSFLQFTNMNSSRNFFVIGIALVLS
;
A
#
# COMPACT_ATOMS: atom_id res chain seq x y z
N MET A 1 7.58 -27.68 6.73
CA MET A 1 8.98 -27.73 7.19
C MET A 1 9.56 -26.35 6.98
N ILE A 2 9.88 -25.66 8.08
CA ILE A 2 10.29 -24.26 8.11
C ILE A 2 11.61 -24.14 7.33
N PRO A 3 11.73 -23.31 6.27
CA PRO A 3 13.03 -23.03 5.70
C PRO A 3 13.80 -22.17 6.70
N SER A 4 14.86 -22.75 7.26
CA SER A 4 15.75 -22.25 8.30
C SER A 4 16.56 -20.99 7.94
N PHE A 5 16.09 -20.18 6.98
CA PHE A 5 16.81 -18.99 6.51
C PHE A 5 16.51 -17.71 7.30
N LEU A 6 15.62 -17.76 8.31
CA LEU A 6 15.23 -16.59 9.10
C LEU A 6 15.75 -16.57 10.55
N VAL A 7 16.63 -17.51 10.94
CA VAL A 7 17.05 -17.70 12.36
C VAL A 7 18.57 -17.55 12.57
N PRO A 8 19.21 -16.44 12.16
CA PRO A 8 20.10 -15.84 13.17
C PRO A 8 20.16 -14.31 13.08
N LEU A 9 19.26 -13.64 13.81
CA LEU A 9 19.43 -12.22 14.19
C LEU A 9 19.20 -11.99 15.69
N MET A 10 19.44 -13.00 16.54
CA MET A 10 19.45 -12.82 17.99
C MET A 10 20.55 -13.70 18.63
N GLY A 11 21.50 -13.06 19.29
CA GLY A 11 22.34 -13.69 20.33
C GLY A 11 23.79 -13.99 19.96
N GLY A 12 24.71 -13.42 20.75
CA GLY A 12 25.90 -14.12 21.21
C GLY A 12 27.15 -14.06 20.34
N SER A 13 28.13 -13.30 20.83
CA SER A 13 29.56 -13.37 20.54
C SER A 13 30.10 -14.81 20.46
N ASP A 14 30.50 -15.23 19.26
CA ASP A 14 31.67 -16.07 18.95
C ASP A 14 31.66 -16.36 17.44
N VAL A 15 32.32 -15.51 16.66
CA VAL A 15 32.25 -15.56 15.19
C VAL A 15 33.58 -16.01 14.62
N SER A 16 33.62 -17.28 14.22
CA SER A 16 34.68 -17.86 13.38
C SER A 16 34.87 -17.01 12.10
N PRO A 17 36.12 -16.76 11.65
CA PRO A 17 36.44 -15.84 10.56
C PRO A 17 35.79 -16.20 9.20
N SER A 18 35.29 -17.43 9.02
CA SER A 18 34.57 -17.85 7.82
C SER A 18 33.12 -17.33 7.74
N LEU A 19 32.46 -17.08 8.88
CA LEU A 19 31.07 -16.58 8.92
C LEU A 19 30.99 -15.06 8.68
N LEU A 20 32.06 -14.34 9.01
CA LEU A 20 32.21 -12.90 8.74
C LEU A 20 32.27 -12.60 7.24
N THR A 21 32.93 -13.45 6.45
CA THR A 21 33.02 -13.31 4.99
C THR A 21 31.68 -13.52 4.31
N PHE A 22 30.87 -14.49 4.78
CA PHE A 22 29.53 -14.75 4.25
C PHE A 22 28.52 -13.65 4.64
N LYS A 23 28.61 -13.15 5.88
CA LYS A 23 27.87 -11.95 6.31
C LYS A 23 28.26 -10.73 5.46
N SER A 24 29.54 -10.47 5.25
CA SER A 24 30.01 -9.34 4.43
C SER A 24 29.62 -9.44 2.95
N LEU A 25 29.67 -10.64 2.35
CA LEU A 25 29.30 -10.81 0.94
C LEU A 25 27.79 -10.66 0.73
N CYS A 26 26.97 -11.22 1.64
CA CYS A 26 25.52 -11.05 1.61
C CYS A 26 25.13 -9.60 1.92
N TYR A 27 25.82 -8.93 2.84
CA TYR A 27 25.63 -7.52 3.16
C TYR A 27 26.05 -6.59 2.01
N PHE A 28 27.12 -6.90 1.28
CA PHE A 28 27.60 -6.14 0.11
C PHE A 28 26.69 -6.34 -1.12
N LYS A 29 26.16 -7.55 -1.33
CA LYS A 29 25.24 -7.83 -2.45
C LYS A 29 23.81 -7.34 -2.17
N CYS A 30 23.38 -7.35 -0.90
CA CYS A 30 22.14 -6.70 -0.46
C CYS A 30 22.26 -5.17 -0.42
N SER A 31 23.42 -4.59 -0.05
CA SER A 31 23.58 -3.13 -0.01
C SER A 31 23.45 -2.48 -1.39
N MET A 32 23.74 -3.21 -2.47
CA MET A 32 23.50 -2.80 -3.85
C MET A 32 21.99 -2.66 -4.15
N PHE A 33 21.16 -3.62 -3.71
CA PHE A 33 19.69 -3.54 -3.84
C PHE A 33 19.09 -2.40 -3.00
N PHE A 34 19.68 -2.11 -1.84
CA PHE A 34 19.26 -1.02 -0.97
C PHE A 34 19.88 0.34 -1.32
N SER A 35 20.63 0.42 -2.43
CA SER A 35 21.11 1.70 -2.96
C SER A 35 19.96 2.43 -3.65
N PRO A 36 19.87 3.77 -3.52
CA PRO A 36 18.77 4.54 -4.10
C PRO A 36 18.59 4.31 -5.61
N LEU A 37 19.68 3.99 -6.32
CA LEU A 37 19.66 3.69 -7.75
C LEU A 37 18.97 2.37 -8.11
N GLY A 38 19.01 1.37 -7.24
CA GLY A 38 18.29 0.10 -7.43
C GLY A 38 16.84 0.15 -6.93
N MET A 39 16.57 0.97 -5.91
CA MET A 39 15.21 1.12 -5.35
C MET A 39 14.26 1.86 -6.30
N VAL A 40 14.75 2.85 -7.06
CA VAL A 40 13.94 3.64 -8.00
C VAL A 40 13.16 2.78 -8.99
N PRO A 41 13.81 1.96 -9.86
CA PRO A 41 13.08 1.19 -10.86
C PRO A 41 12.13 0.20 -10.19
N VAL A 42 12.57 -0.50 -9.13
CA VAL A 42 11.70 -1.45 -8.42
C VAL A 42 10.44 -0.78 -7.88
N SER A 43 10.56 0.36 -7.18
CA SER A 43 9.40 1.06 -6.63
C SER A 43 8.53 1.74 -7.69
N ALA A 44 9.12 2.27 -8.77
CA ALA A 44 8.37 2.88 -9.86
C ALA A 44 7.55 1.82 -10.62
N LEU A 45 8.15 0.66 -10.88
CA LEU A 45 7.52 -0.44 -11.62
C LEU A 45 6.40 -1.13 -10.85
N VAL A 46 6.44 -1.12 -9.51
CA VAL A 46 5.27 -1.54 -8.71
C VAL A 46 4.05 -0.70 -9.06
N GLY A 47 4.22 0.62 -9.18
CA GLY A 47 3.13 1.52 -9.60
C GLY A 47 2.71 1.29 -11.05
N PHE A 48 3.65 1.26 -12.00
CA PHE A 48 3.34 1.08 -13.42
C PHE A 48 2.73 -0.29 -13.74
N GLY A 49 3.28 -1.38 -13.21
CA GLY A 49 2.75 -2.74 -13.46
C GLY A 49 1.36 -2.98 -12.86
N LEU A 50 1.00 -2.27 -11.80
CA LEU A 50 -0.35 -2.31 -11.24
C LEU A 50 -1.34 -1.45 -12.05
N PHE A 51 -0.85 -0.39 -12.71
CA PHE A 51 -1.67 0.43 -13.60
C PHE A 51 -2.25 -0.38 -14.76
N ASP A 52 -1.46 -1.27 -15.38
CA ASP A 52 -1.94 -2.15 -16.46
C ASP A 52 -3.06 -3.11 -16.04
N ARG A 53 -3.16 -3.41 -14.74
CA ARG A 53 -4.27 -4.22 -14.19
C ARG A 53 -5.47 -3.38 -13.79
N GLY A 54 -5.24 -2.15 -13.32
CA GLY A 54 -6.30 -1.25 -12.87
C GLY A 54 -7.01 -0.53 -14.03
N PHE A 55 -6.25 -0.04 -15.00
CA PHE A 55 -6.77 0.74 -16.14
C PHE A 55 -7.79 0.01 -17.02
N PRO A 56 -7.65 -1.28 -17.39
CA PRO A 56 -8.66 -1.95 -18.23
C PRO A 56 -10.00 -2.16 -17.51
N VAL A 57 -10.01 -2.10 -16.17
CA VAL A 57 -11.24 -2.14 -15.38
C VAL A 57 -11.94 -0.78 -15.40
N VAL A 58 -11.16 0.31 -15.48
CA VAL A 58 -11.67 1.68 -15.61
C VAL A 58 -12.23 1.86 -17.02
N GLY A 59 -13.54 2.00 -17.13
CA GLY A 59 -14.27 2.05 -18.38
C GLY A 59 -15.52 1.18 -18.39
N HIS A 60 -15.65 0.24 -17.44
CA HIS A 60 -16.87 -0.54 -17.28
C HIS A 60 -18.05 0.29 -16.77
N CYS A 61 -17.78 1.36 -16.01
CA CYS A 61 -18.79 2.25 -15.43
C CYS A 61 -18.32 3.70 -15.48
N VAL A 62 -18.22 4.22 -16.70
CA VAL A 62 -17.72 5.57 -16.99
C VAL A 62 -18.48 6.66 -16.22
N GLU A 63 -19.79 6.47 -16.00
CA GLU A 63 -20.65 7.44 -15.30
C GLU A 63 -20.32 7.61 -13.81
N ILE A 64 -19.66 6.64 -13.18
CA ILE A 64 -19.24 6.69 -11.78
C ILE A 64 -17.75 7.00 -11.67
N GLU A 65 -16.95 6.40 -12.55
CA GLU A 65 -15.49 6.48 -12.52
C GLU A 65 -14.96 7.86 -12.94
N ILE A 66 -15.52 8.47 -14.00
CA ILE A 66 -15.09 9.81 -14.42
C ILE A 66 -15.36 10.84 -13.32
N PRO A 67 -16.57 10.91 -12.72
CA PRO A 67 -16.81 11.80 -11.59
C PRO A 67 -15.89 11.52 -10.41
N MET A 68 -15.56 10.25 -10.12
CA MET A 68 -14.58 9.91 -9.07
C MET A 68 -13.19 10.47 -9.35
N LEU A 69 -12.68 10.29 -10.56
CA LEU A 69 -11.37 10.82 -10.97
C LEU A 69 -11.35 12.35 -10.93
N ILE A 70 -12.34 12.99 -11.53
CA ILE A 70 -12.45 14.45 -11.57
C ILE A 70 -12.55 15.00 -10.15
N LEU A 71 -13.47 14.46 -9.34
CA LEU A 71 -13.67 14.93 -7.97
C LEU A 71 -12.43 14.71 -7.11
N PHE A 72 -11.75 13.57 -7.24
CA PHE A 72 -10.51 13.30 -6.51
C PHE A 72 -9.39 14.27 -6.90
N ILE A 73 -9.18 14.51 -8.20
CA ILE A 73 -8.16 15.45 -8.68
C ILE A 73 -8.50 16.88 -8.25
N VAL A 74 -9.75 17.31 -8.46
CA VAL A 74 -10.21 18.65 -8.08
C VAL A 74 -10.08 18.85 -6.57
N LEU A 75 -10.56 17.93 -5.73
CA LEU A 75 -10.38 18.05 -4.29
C LEU A 75 -8.91 18.05 -3.89
N SER A 76 -8.09 17.16 -4.46
CA SER A 76 -6.65 17.07 -4.17
C SER A 76 -5.87 18.35 -4.54
N GLN A 77 -6.23 19.03 -5.63
CA GLN A 77 -5.56 20.26 -6.05
C GLN A 77 -6.19 21.54 -5.49
N TYR A 78 -7.52 21.58 -5.35
CA TYR A 78 -8.28 22.76 -4.90
C TYR A 78 -8.19 22.96 -3.38
N LEU A 79 -8.18 21.87 -2.60
CA LEU A 79 -8.01 21.95 -1.15
C LEU A 79 -6.64 22.53 -0.77
N LYS A 80 -5.61 22.38 -1.61
CA LYS A 80 -4.29 23.03 -1.43
C LYS A 80 -4.33 24.55 -1.50
N ASN A 81 -5.25 25.10 -2.28
CA ASN A 81 -5.41 26.54 -2.44
C ASN A 81 -6.26 27.16 -1.31
N PHE A 82 -7.16 26.36 -0.71
CA PHE A 82 -7.90 26.75 0.48
C PHE A 82 -7.03 26.63 1.73
N LYS A 83 -6.08 27.56 1.86
CA LYS A 83 -5.25 27.76 3.06
C LYS A 83 -6.08 28.39 4.19
N THR A 84 -7.24 27.81 4.53
CA THR A 84 -8.01 28.23 5.69
C THR A 84 -7.20 27.89 6.94
N ARG A 85 -6.84 28.93 7.69
CA ARG A 85 -6.14 28.90 8.98
C ARG A 85 -6.63 27.71 9.82
N GLN A 86 -5.74 26.75 10.08
CA GLN A 86 -5.78 25.68 11.09
C GLN A 86 -6.17 24.23 10.72
N LEU A 87 -6.67 23.89 9.51
CA LEU A 87 -7.03 22.48 9.21
C LEU A 87 -6.39 21.93 7.92
N PRO A 88 -5.07 21.62 7.92
CA PRO A 88 -4.40 20.87 6.83
C PRO A 88 -4.86 19.39 6.72
N ILE A 89 -5.99 19.07 7.37
CA ILE A 89 -6.53 17.74 7.56
C ILE A 89 -7.39 17.33 6.35
N LEU A 90 -8.11 18.29 5.75
CA LEU A 90 -9.07 18.03 4.65
C LEU A 90 -8.40 17.52 3.36
N GLU A 91 -7.22 18.04 3.00
CA GLU A 91 -6.45 17.57 1.83
C GLU A 91 -6.14 16.06 1.90
N ARG A 92 -5.97 15.53 3.12
CA ARG A 92 -5.53 14.14 3.37
C ARG A 92 -6.69 13.16 3.38
N PHE A 93 -7.90 13.66 3.66
CA PHE A 93 -9.14 12.91 3.55
C PHE A 93 -9.75 13.02 2.14
N ALA A 94 -9.07 13.63 1.17
CA ALA A 94 -9.60 13.80 -0.18
C ALA A 94 -10.09 12.48 -0.80
N LEU A 95 -9.36 11.37 -0.61
CA LEU A 95 -9.78 10.05 -1.09
C LEU A 95 -11.05 9.55 -0.40
N LEU A 96 -11.13 9.72 0.93
CA LEU A 96 -12.28 9.26 1.71
C LEU A 96 -13.51 10.14 1.44
N ILE A 97 -13.32 11.45 1.30
CA ILE A 97 -14.38 12.41 0.95
C ILE A 97 -14.89 12.12 -0.46
N SER A 98 -14.00 11.98 -1.45
CA SER A 98 -14.41 11.69 -2.83
C SER A 98 -15.11 10.32 -2.92
N ALA A 99 -14.58 9.28 -2.26
CA ALA A 99 -15.22 7.98 -2.20
C ALA A 99 -16.62 8.05 -1.56
N THR A 100 -16.78 8.81 -0.48
CA THR A 100 -18.09 8.97 0.20
C THR A 100 -19.11 9.69 -0.68
N VAL A 101 -18.69 10.80 -1.31
CA VAL A 101 -19.56 11.58 -2.20
C VAL A 101 -19.98 10.75 -3.42
N ILE A 102 -19.04 10.04 -4.04
CA ILE A 102 -19.34 9.20 -5.20
C ILE A 102 -20.14 7.96 -4.81
N TRP A 103 -19.91 7.38 -3.64
CA TRP A 103 -20.74 6.29 -3.14
C TRP A 103 -22.20 6.74 -2.94
N ALA A 104 -22.42 7.92 -2.36
CA ALA A 104 -23.76 8.50 -2.24
C ALA A 104 -24.39 8.79 -3.62
N TYR A 105 -23.60 9.32 -4.55
CA TYR A 105 -24.02 9.56 -5.94
C TYR A 105 -24.39 8.26 -6.68
N ALA A 106 -23.60 7.20 -6.52
CA ALA A 106 -23.87 5.88 -7.09
C ALA A 106 -25.16 5.26 -6.52
N HIS A 107 -25.42 5.46 -5.23
CA HIS A 107 -26.67 5.06 -4.59
C HIS A 107 -27.86 5.85 -5.16
N LEU A 108 -27.72 7.16 -5.37
CA LEU A 108 -28.76 8.00 -5.98
C LEU A 108 -29.07 7.59 -7.42
N LEU A 109 -28.05 7.32 -8.23
CA LEU A 109 -28.19 6.80 -9.60
C LEU A 109 -28.85 5.42 -9.66
N THR A 110 -28.56 4.58 -8.66
CA THR A 110 -29.18 3.27 -8.54
C THR A 110 -30.66 3.39 -8.16
N ALA A 111 -30.99 4.28 -7.22
CA ALA A 111 -32.36 4.54 -6.78
C ALA A 111 -33.23 5.19 -7.86
N SER A 112 -32.66 6.07 -8.69
CA SER A 112 -33.36 6.71 -9.81
C SER A 112 -33.66 5.75 -10.98
N GLY A 113 -33.15 4.52 -10.93
CA GLY A 113 -33.42 3.49 -11.93
C GLY A 113 -32.64 3.64 -13.23
N ALA A 114 -31.59 4.47 -13.25
CA ALA A 114 -30.78 4.74 -14.44
C ALA A 114 -30.18 3.48 -15.11
N TYR A 115 -29.97 2.42 -14.32
CA TYR A 115 -29.39 1.16 -14.79
C TYR A 115 -30.41 0.06 -15.13
N LYS A 116 -31.73 0.29 -15.00
CA LYS A 116 -32.77 -0.76 -15.19
C LYS A 116 -32.87 -1.29 -16.63
N HIS A 117 -32.39 -0.56 -17.63
CA HIS A 117 -32.53 -0.92 -19.07
C HIS A 117 -31.16 -1.03 -19.77
N ARG A 118 -30.08 -1.11 -19.00
CA ARG A 118 -28.70 -1.25 -19.50
C ARG A 118 -28.31 -2.74 -19.58
N PRO A 119 -27.30 -3.12 -20.37
CA PRO A 119 -26.83 -4.51 -20.45
C PRO A 119 -26.42 -5.04 -19.07
N GLU A 120 -26.62 -6.35 -18.84
CA GLU A 120 -26.40 -7.00 -17.53
C GLU A 120 -25.00 -6.77 -16.95
N LEU A 121 -23.97 -6.71 -17.82
CA LEU A 121 -22.59 -6.42 -17.41
C LEU A 121 -22.47 -5.05 -16.71
N THR A 122 -23.12 -4.02 -17.26
CA THR A 122 -23.16 -2.67 -16.68
C THR A 122 -24.01 -2.63 -15.42
N GLN A 123 -25.09 -3.43 -15.36
CA GLN A 123 -25.90 -3.54 -14.15
C GLN A 123 -25.12 -4.17 -12.99
N HIS A 124 -24.32 -5.21 -13.23
CA HIS A 124 -23.52 -5.85 -12.19
C HIS A 124 -22.36 -4.97 -11.69
N SER A 125 -21.73 -4.22 -12.58
CA SER A 125 -20.57 -3.39 -12.23
C SER A 125 -20.96 -2.05 -11.60
N CYS A 126 -22.01 -1.39 -12.10
CA CYS A 126 -22.32 0.00 -11.72
C CYS A 126 -23.36 0.12 -10.60
N ARG A 127 -24.10 -0.96 -10.30
CA ARG A 127 -25.17 -0.92 -9.31
C ARG A 127 -24.61 -1.06 -7.89
N ALA A 128 -24.93 -0.09 -7.03
CA ALA A 128 -24.56 -0.11 -5.61
C ALA A 128 -25.53 -0.91 -4.72
N ASP A 129 -26.68 -1.29 -5.27
CA ASP A 129 -27.77 -2.00 -4.58
C ASP A 129 -27.55 -3.52 -4.59
N LYS A 130 -26.46 -3.97 -3.95
CA LYS A 130 -26.33 -5.37 -3.52
C LYS A 130 -27.20 -5.56 -2.29
N ALA A 131 -28.43 -5.97 -2.52
CA ALA A 131 -29.50 -6.12 -1.54
C ALA A 131 -29.03 -6.65 -0.18
N ASN A 132 -29.34 -5.91 0.88
CA ASN A 132 -29.29 -6.33 2.29
C ASN A 132 -27.94 -6.74 2.87
N LEU A 133 -26.79 -6.49 2.23
CA LEU A 133 -25.46 -6.77 2.82
C LEU A 133 -25.30 -6.13 4.21
N ILE A 134 -25.79 -4.90 4.36
CA ILE A 134 -25.72 -4.16 5.63
C ILE A 134 -26.72 -4.71 6.65
N SER A 135 -27.90 -5.16 6.22
CA SER A 135 -28.93 -5.70 7.10
C SER A 135 -28.55 -7.09 7.62
N SER A 136 -28.05 -7.96 6.74
CA SER A 136 -27.69 -9.35 7.04
C SER A 136 -26.34 -9.51 7.75
N ALA A 137 -25.46 -8.51 7.71
CA ALA A 137 -24.17 -8.60 8.38
C ALA A 137 -24.31 -8.62 9.92
N PRO A 138 -23.55 -9.47 10.63
CA PRO A 138 -23.53 -9.47 12.09
C PRO A 138 -22.92 -8.17 12.63
N TRP A 139 -23.34 -7.76 13.82
CA TRP A 139 -22.81 -6.57 14.49
C TRP A 139 -21.34 -6.74 14.88
N ILE A 140 -20.98 -7.90 15.42
CA ILE A 140 -19.61 -8.26 15.79
C ILE A 140 -19.18 -9.46 14.97
N LYS A 141 -18.08 -9.35 14.23
CA LYS A 141 -17.46 -10.44 13.47
C LYS A 141 -15.98 -10.51 13.80
N ILE A 142 -15.61 -11.48 14.61
CA ILE A 142 -14.20 -11.76 14.94
C ILE A 142 -13.71 -12.85 13.98
N ARG A 143 -12.59 -12.57 13.30
CA ARG A 143 -11.90 -13.53 12.43
C ARG A 143 -10.99 -14.41 13.25
N TYR A 144 -11.15 -15.72 13.11
CA TYR A 144 -10.28 -16.67 13.80
C TYR A 144 -9.05 -16.97 12.93
N PRO A 145 -7.87 -17.20 13.54
CA PRO A 145 -6.72 -17.68 12.77
C PRO A 145 -7.09 -19.01 12.09
N LEU A 146 -6.66 -19.17 10.83
CA LEU A 146 -6.92 -20.37 10.01
C LEU A 146 -8.41 -20.63 9.68
N GLU A 147 -9.28 -19.61 9.70
CA GLU A 147 -10.68 -19.75 9.28
C GLU A 147 -10.85 -20.23 7.83
N TRP A 148 -9.84 -19.98 6.98
CA TRP A 148 -9.82 -20.39 5.57
C TRP A 148 -9.18 -21.76 5.30
N GLY A 149 -8.80 -22.49 6.35
CA GLY A 149 -8.13 -23.79 6.27
C GLY A 149 -6.64 -23.74 6.61
N ALA A 150 -6.02 -24.93 6.65
CA ALA A 150 -4.59 -25.07 6.92
C ALA A 150 -3.75 -24.56 5.74
N PRO A 151 -2.56 -23.98 5.98
CA PRO A 151 -1.70 -23.48 4.93
C PRO A 151 -1.22 -24.63 4.03
N THR A 152 -1.59 -24.59 2.76
CA THR A 152 -1.06 -25.48 1.72
C THR A 152 0.20 -24.87 1.12
N PHE A 153 1.21 -25.71 0.90
CA PHE A 153 2.47 -25.25 0.32
C PHE A 153 2.57 -25.76 -1.12
N ASP A 154 2.44 -24.82 -2.05
CA ASP A 154 2.78 -25.03 -3.46
C ASP A 154 4.08 -24.26 -3.76
N ALA A 155 5.05 -24.94 -4.37
CA ALA A 155 6.35 -24.35 -4.63
C ALA A 155 6.26 -23.16 -5.60
N GLY A 156 5.41 -23.24 -6.63
CA GLY A 156 5.24 -22.17 -7.61
C GLY A 156 4.69 -20.89 -6.98
N HIS A 157 3.64 -21.02 -6.17
CA HIS A 157 3.08 -19.91 -5.42
C HIS A 157 4.05 -19.36 -4.37
N ALA A 158 4.84 -20.22 -3.73
CA ALA A 158 5.85 -19.80 -2.76
C ALA A 158 6.93 -18.92 -3.40
N PHE A 159 7.48 -19.31 -4.56
CA PHE A 159 8.48 -18.50 -5.27
C PHE A 159 7.92 -17.15 -5.72
N GLY A 160 6.68 -17.12 -6.22
CA GLY A 160 6.01 -15.86 -6.57
C GLY A 160 5.85 -14.93 -5.36
N MET A 161 5.40 -15.46 -4.22
CA MET A 161 5.21 -14.67 -3.01
C MET A 161 6.53 -14.21 -2.37
N MET A 162 7.62 -14.98 -2.51
CA MET A 162 8.95 -14.53 -2.09
C MET A 162 9.38 -13.27 -2.86
N ALA A 163 9.14 -13.20 -4.17
CA ALA A 163 9.45 -12.02 -4.96
C ALA A 163 8.63 -10.80 -4.51
N VAL A 164 7.33 -10.98 -4.23
CA VAL A 164 6.47 -9.91 -3.70
C VAL A 164 6.98 -9.39 -2.35
N VAL A 165 7.39 -10.28 -1.45
CA VAL A 165 7.96 -9.88 -0.15
C VAL A 165 9.28 -9.14 -0.33
N LEU A 166 10.16 -9.54 -1.25
CA LEU A 166 11.40 -8.81 -1.54
C LEU A 166 11.13 -7.38 -2.04
N VAL A 167 10.15 -7.22 -2.93
CA VAL A 167 9.74 -5.91 -3.43
C VAL A 167 9.17 -5.05 -2.30
N SER A 168 8.29 -5.61 -1.46
CA SER A 168 7.73 -4.93 -0.29
C SER A 168 8.81 -4.51 0.72
N LEU A 169 9.86 -5.32 0.91
CA LEU A 169 11.01 -4.99 1.75
C LEU A 169 11.83 -3.83 1.20
N ILE A 170 12.04 -3.78 -0.11
CA ILE A 170 12.74 -2.68 -0.79
C ILE A 170 11.96 -1.37 -0.62
N GLU A 171 10.66 -1.39 -0.91
CA GLU A 171 9.76 -0.25 -0.75
C GLU A 171 9.75 0.26 0.71
N SER A 172 9.56 -0.65 1.65
CA SER A 172 9.51 -0.31 3.09
C SER A 172 10.85 0.24 3.60
N THR A 173 11.97 -0.27 3.10
CA THR A 173 13.29 0.27 3.43
C THR A 173 13.51 1.68 2.87
N GLY A 174 13.03 1.95 1.65
CA GLY A 174 13.00 3.29 1.08
C GLY A 174 12.18 4.26 1.94
N ALA A 175 11.01 3.81 2.39
CA ALA A 175 10.13 4.56 3.28
C ALA A 175 10.78 4.86 4.64
N TYR A 176 11.46 3.88 5.28
CA TYR A 176 12.20 4.11 6.53
C TYR A 176 13.35 5.10 6.38
N LYS A 177 14.00 5.16 5.21
CA LYS A 177 15.06 6.14 4.92
C LYS A 177 14.50 7.54 4.61
N ALA A 178 13.31 7.61 4.00
CA ALA A 178 12.64 8.87 3.67
C ALA A 178 11.96 9.53 4.87
N ALA A 179 11.32 8.74 5.74
CA ALA A 179 10.58 9.21 6.90
C ALA A 179 11.33 10.19 7.82
N PRO A 180 12.56 9.92 8.30
CA PRO A 180 13.30 10.85 9.15
C PRO A 180 13.66 12.14 8.42
N ARG A 181 13.95 12.09 7.11
CA ARG A 181 14.27 13.28 6.31
C ARG A 181 13.06 14.20 6.19
N LEU A 182 11.90 13.62 5.89
CA LEU A 182 10.63 14.33 5.82
C LEU A 182 10.22 14.91 7.18
N ALA A 183 10.43 14.16 8.26
CA ALA A 183 10.16 14.58 9.63
C ALA A 183 11.19 15.58 10.19
N SER A 184 12.27 15.90 9.46
CA SER A 184 13.41 16.67 9.96
C SER A 184 14.03 16.08 11.24
N ALA A 185 14.05 14.74 11.33
CA ALA A 185 14.60 13.97 12.44
C ALA A 185 15.93 13.30 12.06
N THR A 186 16.70 12.89 13.06
CA THR A 186 17.96 12.16 12.87
C THR A 186 17.72 10.80 12.19
N PRO A 187 18.54 10.41 11.18
CA PRO A 187 18.43 9.08 10.57
C PRO A 187 18.59 7.96 11.62
N PRO A 188 17.74 6.92 11.57
CA PRO A 188 17.82 5.82 12.52
C PRO A 188 19.08 4.97 12.29
N PRO A 189 19.71 4.45 13.36
CA PRO A 189 20.83 3.53 13.21
C PRO A 189 20.38 2.19 12.59
N ALA A 190 21.30 1.48 11.93
CA ALA A 190 20.98 0.26 11.17
C ALA A 190 20.30 -0.84 12.01
N HIS A 191 20.59 -0.92 13.31
CA HIS A 191 19.94 -1.89 14.21
C HIS A 191 18.44 -1.61 14.41
N VAL A 192 18.01 -0.34 14.38
CA VAL A 192 16.58 0.03 14.47
C VAL A 192 15.86 -0.33 13.18
N LEU A 193 16.51 -0.11 12.04
CA LEU A 193 15.96 -0.49 10.73
C LEU A 193 15.76 -2.01 10.63
N SER A 194 16.75 -2.79 11.06
CA SER A 194 16.65 -4.26 11.10
C SER A 194 15.50 -4.74 12.00
N ARG A 195 15.32 -4.13 13.18
CA ARG A 195 14.18 -4.43 14.06
C ARG A 195 12.83 -4.07 13.45
N GLY A 196 12.75 -2.95 12.75
CA GLY A 196 11.53 -2.52 12.04
C GLY A 196 11.13 -3.50 10.93
N VAL A 197 12.10 -3.92 10.11
CA VAL A 197 11.90 -4.94 9.08
C VAL A 197 11.52 -6.30 9.69
N GLY A 198 12.14 -6.68 10.81
CA GLY A 198 11.77 -7.90 11.54
C GLY A 198 10.32 -7.88 12.02
N TRP A 199 9.85 -6.76 12.58
CA TRP A 199 8.45 -6.62 13.01
C TRP A 199 7.47 -6.62 11.84
N GLN A 200 7.85 -6.04 10.71
CA GLN A 200 7.07 -6.12 9.47
C GLN A 200 6.90 -7.57 9.00
N GLY A 201 7.97 -8.38 9.01
CA GLY A 201 7.91 -9.80 8.67
C GLY A 201 6.97 -10.59 9.58
N ILE A 202 7.01 -10.33 10.89
CA ILE A 202 6.06 -10.92 11.86
C ILE A 202 4.62 -10.50 11.53
N GLY A 203 4.40 -9.23 11.18
CA GLY A 203 3.09 -8.72 10.76
C GLY A 203 2.57 -9.40 9.50
N ILE A 204 3.41 -9.66 8.51
CA ILE A 204 3.04 -10.41 7.29
C ILE A 204 2.66 -11.84 7.63
N LEU A 205 3.42 -12.52 8.51
CA LEU A 205 3.11 -13.88 8.95
C LEU A 205 1.75 -13.95 9.66
N LEU A 206 1.48 -13.01 10.57
CA LEU A 206 0.18 -12.90 11.23
C LEU A 206 -0.93 -12.60 10.20
N SER A 207 -0.69 -11.68 9.27
CA SER A 207 -1.65 -11.35 8.20
C SER A 207 -2.03 -12.59 7.39
N GLY A 208 -1.04 -13.43 7.04
CA GLY A 208 -1.25 -14.70 6.37
C GLY A 208 -2.03 -15.71 7.21
N LEU A 209 -1.76 -15.79 8.52
CA LEU A 209 -2.47 -16.69 9.44
C LEU A 209 -3.97 -16.35 9.58
N PHE A 210 -4.30 -15.05 9.59
CA PHE A 210 -5.68 -14.56 9.58
C PHE A 210 -6.32 -14.56 8.17
N GLY A 211 -5.60 -15.05 7.15
CA GLY A 211 -6.09 -15.18 5.78
C GLY A 211 -6.25 -13.85 5.04
N THR A 212 -5.38 -12.89 5.33
CA THR A 212 -5.30 -11.65 4.55
C THR A 212 -4.56 -11.94 3.24
N LEU A 213 -5.19 -11.64 2.12
CA LEU A 213 -4.64 -11.87 0.78
C LEU A 213 -3.46 -10.94 0.45
N THR A 214 -3.36 -9.80 1.12
CA THR A 214 -2.34 -8.78 0.91
C THR A 214 -1.32 -8.77 2.05
N GLY A 215 -0.03 -8.74 1.70
CA GLY A 215 1.03 -8.57 2.69
C GLY A 215 1.04 -7.15 3.29
N SER A 216 1.52 -7.03 4.53
CA SER A 216 1.69 -5.73 5.19
C SER A 216 2.96 -5.01 4.70
N THR A 217 2.79 -3.80 4.17
CA THR A 217 3.90 -2.89 3.76
C THR A 217 3.78 -1.54 4.48
N VAL A 218 4.85 -0.75 4.46
CA VAL A 218 4.83 0.62 4.99
C VAL A 218 3.97 1.51 4.09
N SER A 219 2.92 2.12 4.64
CA SER A 219 2.07 3.05 3.87
C SER A 219 2.83 4.33 3.50
N VAL A 220 3.00 4.56 2.21
CA VAL A 220 3.58 5.79 1.65
C VAL A 220 2.80 7.03 2.08
N GLU A 221 1.48 6.93 2.13
CA GLU A 221 0.58 8.00 2.58
C GLU A 221 0.90 8.46 4.01
N ASN A 222 1.18 7.51 4.91
CA ASN A 222 1.54 7.82 6.31
C ASN A 222 2.91 8.48 6.42
N VAL A 223 3.85 8.14 5.54
CA VAL A 223 5.18 8.78 5.48
C VAL A 223 5.08 10.20 4.93
N GLY A 224 4.26 10.43 3.90
CA GLY A 224 3.94 11.78 3.41
C GLY A 224 3.24 12.63 4.47
N LEU A 225 2.28 12.04 5.19
CA LEU A 225 1.58 12.67 6.31
C LEU A 225 2.54 13.10 7.42
N LEU A 226 3.51 12.24 7.76
CA LEU A 226 4.56 12.55 8.73
C LEU A 226 5.41 13.75 8.29
N GLY A 227 5.76 13.83 7.00
CA GLY A 227 6.53 14.95 6.45
C GLY A 227 5.83 16.30 6.56
N SER A 228 4.52 16.31 6.37
CA SER A 228 3.70 17.53 6.44
C SER A 228 3.33 17.91 7.88
N THR A 229 2.96 16.94 8.72
CA THR A 229 2.58 17.21 10.12
C THR A 229 3.75 17.45 11.05
N ARG A 230 4.91 16.85 10.74
CA ARG A 230 6.06 16.74 11.67
C ARG A 230 5.69 16.11 13.02
N VAL A 231 4.59 15.37 13.11
CA VAL A 231 4.15 14.68 14.34
C VAL A 231 4.53 13.20 14.24
N GLY A 232 5.70 12.84 14.77
CA GLY A 232 6.22 11.47 14.85
C GLY A 232 5.91 10.73 16.17
N SER A 233 4.80 11.05 16.83
CA SER A 233 4.50 10.50 18.17
C SER A 233 3.99 9.05 18.11
N ARG A 234 4.62 8.16 18.90
CA ARG A 234 4.20 6.74 19.00
C ARG A 234 2.78 6.58 19.53
N ARG A 235 2.32 7.49 20.39
CA ARG A 235 0.97 7.43 20.98
C ARG A 235 -0.12 7.58 19.93
N VAL A 236 0.09 8.45 18.94
CA VAL A 236 -0.87 8.66 17.84
C VAL A 236 -1.03 7.37 17.04
N ILE A 237 0.07 6.70 16.71
CA ILE A 237 0.06 5.43 15.97
C ILE A 237 -0.62 4.33 16.79
N GLN A 238 -0.33 4.24 18.09
CA GLN A 238 -0.96 3.24 18.98
C GLN A 238 -2.48 3.45 19.10
N ILE A 239 -2.93 4.69 19.25
CA ILE A 239 -4.37 5.02 19.31
C ILE A 239 -5.04 4.70 17.98
N SER A 240 -4.45 5.09 16.84
CA SER A 240 -4.97 4.73 15.51
C SER A 240 -5.04 3.22 15.29
N ALA A 241 -4.03 2.46 15.71
CA ALA A 241 -4.05 1.00 15.63
C ALA A 241 -5.17 0.40 16.50
N GLY A 242 -5.40 0.94 17.70
CA GLY A 242 -6.52 0.55 18.55
C GLY A 242 -7.88 0.80 17.89
N PHE A 243 -8.06 1.96 17.27
CA PHE A 243 -9.27 2.27 16.49
C PHE A 243 -9.44 1.34 15.29
N MET A 244 -8.38 1.03 14.55
CA MET A 244 -8.45 0.10 13.42
C MET A 244 -8.87 -1.31 13.86
N ILE A 245 -8.32 -1.82 14.97
CA ILE A 245 -8.73 -3.12 15.54
C ILE A 245 -10.19 -3.07 15.99
N PHE A 246 -10.60 -2.00 16.66
CA PHE A 246 -11.99 -1.81 17.11
C PHE A 246 -12.98 -1.81 15.94
N PHE A 247 -12.72 -1.01 14.90
CA PHE A 247 -13.57 -0.95 13.71
C PHE A 247 -13.54 -2.26 12.90
N SER A 248 -12.43 -3.00 12.92
CA SER A 248 -12.34 -4.30 12.26
C SER A 248 -13.25 -5.36 12.90
N MET A 249 -13.60 -5.23 14.19
CA MET A 249 -14.54 -6.16 14.86
C MET A 249 -16.00 -5.87 14.50
N LEU A 250 -16.31 -4.66 14.01
CA LEU A 250 -17.66 -4.25 13.66
C LEU A 250 -18.02 -4.76 12.26
N GLY A 251 -18.77 -5.87 12.21
CA GLY A 251 -19.13 -6.53 10.95
C GLY A 251 -19.98 -5.64 10.02
N LYS A 252 -20.80 -4.74 10.58
CA LYS A 252 -21.55 -3.73 9.83
C LYS A 252 -20.64 -2.74 9.08
N PHE A 253 -19.51 -2.36 9.68
CA PHE A 253 -18.54 -1.46 9.05
C PHE A 253 -17.83 -2.16 7.89
N GLY A 254 -17.49 -3.44 8.05
CA GLY A 254 -17.01 -4.28 6.95
C GLY A 254 -18.04 -4.42 5.81
N ALA A 255 -19.32 -4.57 6.15
CA ALA A 255 -20.41 -4.63 5.16
C ALA A 255 -20.60 -3.31 4.41
N LEU A 256 -20.38 -2.16 5.08
CA LEU A 256 -20.37 -0.86 4.43
C LEU A 256 -19.28 -0.78 3.36
N PHE A 257 -18.05 -1.19 3.66
CA PHE A 257 -16.99 -1.24 2.65
C PHE A 257 -17.27 -2.25 1.53
N ALA A 258 -17.86 -3.40 1.85
CA ALA A 258 -18.26 -4.39 0.85
C ALA A 258 -19.40 -3.92 -0.06
N SER A 259 -20.19 -2.92 0.38
CA SER A 259 -21.24 -2.29 -0.43
C SER A 259 -20.70 -1.31 -1.47
N ILE A 260 -19.46 -0.83 -1.31
CA ILE A 260 -18.87 0.11 -2.25
C ILE A 260 -18.64 -0.61 -3.58
N PRO A 261 -19.20 -0.10 -4.70
CA PRO A 261 -19.07 -0.73 -6.00
C PRO A 261 -17.60 -0.74 -6.46
N PHE A 262 -17.20 -1.84 -7.11
CA PHE A 262 -15.83 -2.08 -7.57
C PHE A 262 -15.26 -0.97 -8.49
N PRO A 263 -16.05 -0.34 -9.39
CA PRO A 263 -15.61 0.80 -10.20
C PRO A 263 -15.01 1.97 -9.40
N ILE A 264 -15.55 2.28 -8.22
CA ILE A 264 -15.02 3.37 -7.38
C ILE A 264 -13.60 3.05 -6.93
N PHE A 265 -13.36 1.80 -6.52
CA PHE A 265 -12.03 1.33 -6.16
C PHE A 265 -11.09 1.32 -7.35
N ALA A 266 -11.54 0.86 -8.52
CA ALA A 266 -10.73 0.86 -9.74
C ALA A 266 -10.24 2.27 -10.12
N ALA A 267 -11.15 3.26 -10.11
CA ALA A 267 -10.82 4.66 -10.35
C ALA A 267 -9.84 5.22 -9.29
N ALA A 268 -10.07 4.94 -8.01
CA ALA A 268 -9.17 5.35 -6.94
C ALA A 268 -7.76 4.73 -7.08
N TYR A 269 -7.68 3.43 -7.33
CA TYR A 269 -6.42 2.71 -7.49
C TYR A 269 -5.62 3.20 -8.69
N CYS A 270 -6.27 3.59 -9.79
CA CYS A 270 -5.61 4.20 -10.94
C CYS A 270 -4.76 5.41 -10.54
N VAL A 271 -5.31 6.30 -9.71
CA VAL A 271 -4.56 7.48 -9.23
C VAL A 271 -3.53 7.11 -8.17
N LEU A 272 -3.87 6.22 -7.24
CA LEU A 272 -2.94 5.76 -6.20
C LEU A 272 -1.70 5.07 -6.78
N PHE A 273 -1.86 4.24 -7.81
CA PHE A 273 -0.72 3.60 -8.49
C PHE A 273 0.17 4.62 -9.20
N GLY A 274 -0.41 5.66 -9.81
CA GLY A 274 0.35 6.79 -10.35
C GLY A 274 1.12 7.56 -9.27
N LEU A 275 0.55 7.74 -8.08
CA LEU A 275 1.23 8.35 -6.94
C LEU A 275 2.37 7.47 -6.41
N VAL A 276 2.18 6.15 -6.34
CA VAL A 276 3.24 5.19 -5.95
C VAL A 276 4.38 5.22 -6.97
N ALA A 277 4.08 5.22 -8.27
CA ALA A 277 5.09 5.34 -9.33
C ALA A 277 5.89 6.65 -9.19
N SER A 278 5.19 7.77 -8.98
CA SER A 278 5.79 9.09 -8.76
C SER A 278 6.69 9.11 -7.51
N GLN A 279 6.26 8.46 -6.43
CA GLN A 279 7.07 8.32 -5.22
C GLN A 279 8.34 7.51 -5.47
N GLY A 280 8.26 6.40 -6.22
CA GLY A 280 9.44 5.61 -6.61
C GLY A 280 10.45 6.46 -7.39
N LEU A 281 9.97 7.27 -8.34
CA LEU A 281 10.79 8.20 -9.11
C LEU A 281 11.39 9.32 -8.24
N SER A 282 10.72 9.74 -7.16
CA SER A 282 11.26 10.75 -6.24
C SER A 282 12.59 10.33 -5.61
N PHE A 283 12.90 9.03 -5.52
CA PHE A 283 14.19 8.55 -5.02
C PHE A 283 15.37 8.89 -5.94
N LEU A 284 15.12 9.27 -7.21
CA LEU A 284 16.14 9.76 -8.14
C LEU A 284 16.88 10.99 -7.61
N GLN A 285 16.21 11.81 -6.80
CA GLN A 285 16.82 12.98 -6.17
C GLN A 285 18.01 12.64 -5.25
N PHE A 286 18.12 11.37 -4.83
CA PHE A 286 19.21 10.88 -3.99
C PHE A 286 20.32 10.19 -4.79
N THR A 287 20.24 10.20 -6.12
CA THR A 287 21.23 9.61 -7.03
C THR A 287 21.91 10.71 -7.84
N ASN A 288 23.19 10.51 -8.16
CA ASN A 288 23.90 11.43 -9.04
C ASN A 288 23.48 11.21 -10.49
N MET A 289 22.48 11.96 -10.95
CA MET A 289 22.00 11.91 -12.33
C MET A 289 22.97 12.57 -13.32
N ASN A 290 24.07 13.18 -12.89
CA ASN A 290 25.06 13.73 -13.82
C ASN A 290 25.90 12.65 -14.55
N SER A 291 25.86 11.40 -14.07
CA SER A 291 26.59 10.29 -14.69
C SER A 291 25.73 9.56 -15.74
N SER A 292 26.22 9.48 -16.98
CA SER A 292 25.59 8.73 -18.08
C SER A 292 25.33 7.26 -17.73
N ARG A 293 26.21 6.65 -16.92
CA ARG A 293 26.04 5.28 -16.42
C ARG A 293 24.76 5.10 -15.60
N ASN A 294 24.45 6.07 -14.75
CA ASN A 294 23.27 6.00 -13.87
C ASN A 294 21.98 6.14 -14.69
N PHE A 295 21.96 7.07 -15.64
CA PHE A 295 20.87 7.19 -16.61
C PHE A 295 20.65 5.90 -17.41
N PHE A 296 21.72 5.28 -17.89
CA PHE A 296 21.64 4.03 -18.66
C PHE A 296 21.06 2.86 -17.84
N VAL A 297 21.51 2.69 -16.59
CA VAL A 297 21.01 1.63 -15.71
C VAL A 297 19.52 1.81 -15.41
N ILE A 298 19.09 3.03 -15.10
CA ILE A 298 17.67 3.32 -14.82
C ILE A 298 16.82 3.10 -16.08
N GLY A 299 17.30 3.58 -17.24
CA GLY A 299 16.58 3.44 -18.51
C GLY A 299 16.37 1.99 -18.90
N ILE A 300 17.41 1.15 -18.84
CA ILE A 300 17.27 -0.28 -19.13
C ILE A 300 16.36 -0.97 -18.12
N ALA A 301 16.49 -0.64 -16.83
CA ALA A 301 15.67 -1.27 -15.79
C ALA A 301 14.17 -0.97 -15.95
N LEU A 302 13.80 0.22 -16.46
CA LEU A 302 12.40 0.60 -16.71
C LEU A 302 11.84 0.04 -18.02
N VAL A 303 12.68 -0.24 -19.02
CA VAL A 303 12.23 -0.75 -20.34
C VAL A 303 12.12 -2.28 -20.36
N LEU A 304 13.00 -2.98 -19.63
CA LEU A 304 13.06 -4.45 -19.64
C LEU A 304 12.02 -5.12 -18.73
N SER A 305 11.37 -4.35 -17.86
CA SER A 305 10.33 -4.80 -16.93
C SER A 305 8.99 -5.02 -17.60
#